data_AF-A0A7Z0SDH3-F1
#
_entry.id   AF-A0A7Z0SDH3-F1
#
_cell.length_a   1.000
_cell.length_b   1.000
_cell.length_c   1.000
_cell.angle_alpha   90.00
_cell.angle_beta   90.00
_cell.angle_gamma   90.00
#
_symmetry.space_group_name_H-M   'P 1'
#
loop_
_entity.id
_entity.type
_entity.pdbx_description
1 polymer ?
#
loop_
_entity_poly.entity_id
_entity_poly.type
_entity_poly.pdbx_seq_one_letter_code
_entity_poly.pdbx_strand_id
1 'polypeptide(L)'
;MTCSSSLYAEASRKSRAISNAWELPPLILNDLNGQQQNLYQWHGQIIMLNFWATWCGPCQIEIPDFIDLQVQYADQGLQIIGVGLDEPGKLRNFVRTVGINYPILQADPERQ
;
A
#
# COMPACT_ATOMS: atom_id res chain seq x y z
N MET A 1 34.99 46.17 21.90
CA MET A 1 33.87 45.26 21.59
C MET A 1 34.13 44.69 20.21
N THR A 2 34.69 43.48 20.13
CA THR A 2 34.87 42.74 18.87
C THR A 2 34.32 41.34 19.09
N CYS A 3 33.19 41.07 18.45
CA CYS A 3 32.56 39.77 18.37
C CYS A 3 33.45 38.90 17.47
N SER A 4 34.11 37.88 18.01
CA SER A 4 34.82 36.87 17.22
C SER A 4 34.08 35.55 17.31
N SER A 5 33.25 35.39 16.30
CA SER A 5 32.61 34.20 15.77
C SER A 5 33.27 32.85 16.04
N SER A 6 32.39 31.90 16.32
CA SER A 6 32.36 30.57 15.69
C SER A 6 33.31 29.50 16.21
N LEU A 7 32.84 28.74 17.20
CA LEU A 7 33.11 27.30 17.30
C LEU A 7 31.86 26.58 17.85
N TYR A 8 30.77 26.60 17.08
CA TYR A 8 29.74 25.57 17.23
C TYR A 8 30.03 24.51 16.18
N ALA A 9 30.55 23.37 16.64
CA ALA A 9 30.65 22.17 15.83
C ALA A 9 29.26 21.82 15.30
N GLU A 10 29.05 21.94 13.99
CA GLU A 10 27.87 21.41 13.33
C GLU A 10 27.92 19.89 13.42
N ALA A 11 27.21 19.33 14.39
CA ALA A 11 26.86 17.93 14.39
C ALA A 11 26.02 17.65 13.14
N SER A 12 26.69 17.14 12.10
CA SER A 12 26.10 16.65 10.87
C SER A 12 25.03 15.60 11.20
N ARG A 13 23.77 16.02 11.25
CA ARG A 13 22.65 15.10 11.03
C ARG A 13 22.75 14.70 9.57
N LYS A 14 23.35 13.52 9.31
CA LYS A 14 23.19 12.83 8.03
C LYS A 14 21.69 12.59 7.83
N SER A 15 21.03 13.52 7.15
CA SER A 15 19.75 13.23 6.51
C SER A 15 20.05 12.13 5.49
N ARG A 16 19.46 10.95 5.70
CA ARG A 16 19.42 9.95 4.64
C ARG A 16 18.57 10.58 3.54
N ALA A 17 19.23 11.05 2.48
CA ALA A 17 18.54 11.56 1.30
C ALA A 17 17.54 10.48 0.85
N ILE A 18 16.25 10.83 0.84
CA ILE A 18 15.22 10.02 0.20
C ILE A 18 15.47 10.21 -1.30
N SER A 19 16.36 9.39 -1.86
CA SER A 19 16.57 9.33 -3.29
C SER A 19 15.27 8.79 -3.88
N ASN A 20 14.47 9.69 -4.46
CA ASN A 20 13.20 9.44 -5.13
C ASN A 20 12.02 9.12 -4.19
N ALA A 21 11.36 10.17 -3.69
CA ALA A 21 10.05 10.05 -3.02
C ALA A 21 8.93 9.45 -3.91
N TRP A 22 9.22 9.18 -5.19
CA TRP A 22 8.33 8.59 -6.19
C TRP A 22 8.60 7.10 -6.47
N GLU A 23 9.69 6.54 -5.92
CA GLU A 23 10.03 5.14 -6.10
C GLU A 23 9.19 4.29 -5.15
N LEU A 24 8.63 3.19 -5.65
CA LEU A 24 7.74 2.34 -4.86
C LEU A 24 8.51 1.79 -3.64
N PRO A 25 8.06 2.02 -2.40
CA PRO A 25 8.77 1.52 -1.25
C PRO A 25 8.75 -0.02 -1.25
N PRO A 26 9.81 -0.68 -0.74
CA PRO A 26 9.78 -2.12 -0.54
C PRO A 26 8.70 -2.45 0.50
N LEU A 27 7.59 -3.02 0.05
CA LEU A 27 6.48 -3.46 0.88
C LEU A 27 6.18 -4.93 0.59
N ILE A 28 6.27 -5.76 1.62
CA ILE A 28 5.96 -7.19 1.53
C ILE A 28 4.81 -7.46 2.48
N LEU A 29 3.69 -7.92 1.93
CA LEU A 29 2.50 -8.30 2.69
C LEU A 29 2.09 -9.72 2.31
N ASN A 30 1.35 -10.38 3.19
CA ASN A 30 0.79 -11.69 2.86
C ASN A 30 -0.52 -11.50 2.09
N ASP A 31 -0.75 -12.32 1.08
CA ASP A 31 -2.09 -12.50 0.52
C ASP A 31 -2.99 -13.29 1.48
N LEU A 32 -4.25 -13.48 1.09
CA LEU A 32 -5.21 -14.22 1.90
C LEU A 32 -4.85 -15.70 2.09
N ASN A 33 -4.00 -16.29 1.24
CA ASN A 33 -3.48 -17.66 1.35
C ASN A 33 -2.20 -17.76 2.19
N GLY A 34 -1.72 -16.64 2.73
CA GLY A 34 -0.47 -16.58 3.51
C GLY A 34 0.78 -16.56 2.64
N GLN A 35 0.66 -16.37 1.33
CA GLN A 35 1.82 -16.22 0.45
C GLN A 35 2.31 -14.78 0.50
N GLN A 36 3.63 -14.60 0.66
CA GLN A 36 4.23 -13.27 0.60
C GLN A 36 4.14 -12.69 -0.81
N GLN A 37 3.66 -11.46 -0.87
CA GLN A 37 3.54 -10.66 -2.08
C GLN A 37 4.39 -9.41 -1.90
N ASN A 38 5.34 -9.20 -2.81
CA ASN A 38 6.14 -7.99 -2.84
C ASN A 38 5.50 -6.99 -3.79
N LEU A 39 5.22 -5.77 -3.31
CA LEU A 39 4.58 -4.73 -4.11
C LEU A 39 5.37 -4.37 -5.39
N TYR A 40 6.69 -4.57 -5.37
CA TYR A 40 7.56 -4.38 -6.54
C TYR A 40 7.21 -5.28 -7.73
N GLN A 41 6.44 -6.36 -7.54
CA GLN A 41 6.02 -7.21 -8.66
C GLN A 41 5.11 -6.49 -9.65
N TRP A 42 4.46 -5.40 -9.23
CA TRP A 42 3.62 -4.54 -10.06
C TRP A 42 4.35 -3.26 -10.51
N HIS A 43 5.68 -3.21 -10.37
CA HIS A 43 6.47 -2.06 -10.78
C HIS A 43 6.30 -1.76 -12.27
N GLY A 44 6.11 -0.48 -12.60
CA GLY A 44 5.84 -0.01 -13.96
C GLY A 44 4.36 0.03 -14.33
N GLN A 45 3.47 -0.48 -13.47
CA GLN A 45 2.03 -0.25 -13.56
C GLN A 45 1.62 1.00 -12.77
N ILE A 46 0.47 1.57 -13.12
CA ILE A 46 -0.21 2.53 -12.25
C ILE A 46 -0.85 1.73 -11.12
N ILE A 47 -0.31 1.84 -9.91
CA ILE A 47 -0.80 1.09 -8.75
C ILE A 47 -1.79 1.95 -7.97
N MET A 48 -3.00 1.44 -7.77
CA MET A 48 -3.99 2.02 -6.87
C MET A 48 -4.11 1.15 -5.62
N LEU A 49 -3.73 1.70 -4.47
CA LEU A 49 -3.87 1.02 -3.18
C LEU A 49 -5.18 1.44 -2.52
N ASN A 50 -6.04 0.46 -2.26
CA ASN A 50 -7.26 0.65 -1.49
C ASN A 50 -7.07 0.03 -0.10
N PHE A 51 -7.04 0.84 0.95
CA PHE A 51 -6.97 0.36 2.33
C PHE A 51 -8.38 0.25 2.91
N TRP A 52 -8.79 -0.94 3.35
CA TRP A 52 -10.18 -1.20 3.69
C TRP A 52 -10.38 -2.25 4.79
N ALA A 53 -11.59 -2.32 5.30
CA ALA A 53 -12.02 -3.35 6.25
C ALA A 53 -13.48 -3.72 6.00
N THR A 54 -13.88 -4.91 6.41
CA THR A 54 -15.25 -5.45 6.31
C THR A 54 -16.27 -4.69 7.16
N TRP A 55 -15.80 -3.91 8.12
CA TRP A 55 -16.62 -2.99 8.93
C TRP A 55 -16.57 -1.54 8.42
N CYS A 56 -15.74 -1.22 7.42
CA CYS A 56 -15.69 0.10 6.81
C CYS A 56 -16.81 0.24 5.77
N GLY A 57 -17.93 0.86 6.15
CA GLY A 57 -19.08 1.06 5.25
C GLY A 57 -18.74 1.82 3.96
N PRO A 58 -18.10 3.02 4.02
CA PRO A 58 -17.72 3.77 2.83
C PRO A 58 -16.81 2.97 1.89
N CYS A 59 -15.81 2.28 2.43
CA CYS A 59 -14.91 1.44 1.63
C CYS A 59 -15.67 0.37 0.83
N GLN A 60 -16.70 -0.24 1.42
CA GLN A 60 -17.50 -1.28 0.75
C GLN A 60 -18.33 -0.74 -0.42
N ILE A 61 -18.77 0.52 -0.34
CA ILE A 61 -19.54 1.17 -1.40
C ILE A 61 -18.66 1.44 -2.63
N GLU A 62 -17.37 1.70 -2.43
CA GLU A 62 -16.40 2.00 -3.50
C GLU A 62 -15.83 0.74 -4.18
N ILE A 63 -15.84 -0.43 -3.50
CA ILE A 63 -15.27 -1.68 -4.03
C ILE A 63 -15.86 -2.10 -5.39
N PRO A 64 -17.18 -2.05 -5.64
CA PRO A 64 -17.75 -2.33 -6.95
C PRO A 64 -17.17 -1.45 -8.06
N ASP A 65 -16.97 -0.15 -7.80
CA ASP A 65 -16.37 0.75 -8.77
C ASP A 65 -14.91 0.35 -9.06
N PHE A 66 -14.16 -0.11 -8.06
CA PHE A 66 -12.82 -0.63 -8.28
C PHE A 66 -12.80 -1.93 -9.09
N ILE A 67 -13.77 -2.83 -8.89
CA ILE A 67 -13.90 -4.03 -9.72
C ILE A 67 -14.07 -3.65 -11.19
N ASP A 68 -14.93 -2.67 -11.47
CA ASP A 68 -15.19 -2.19 -12.83
C ASP A 68 -13.96 -1.47 -13.43
N LEU A 69 -13.27 -0.63 -12.64
CA LEU A 69 -12.05 0.04 -13.07
C LEU A 69 -10.92 -0.95 -13.38
N GLN A 70 -10.76 -1.99 -12.57
CA GLN A 70 -9.78 -3.04 -12.83
C GLN A 70 -10.06 -3.72 -14.17
N VAL A 71 -11.31 -4.04 -14.49
CA VAL A 71 -11.67 -4.63 -15.79
C VAL A 71 -11.38 -3.67 -16.94
N GLN A 72 -11.75 -2.40 -16.80
CA GLN A 72 -11.66 -1.42 -17.89
C GLN A 72 -10.21 -1.01 -18.22
N TYR A 73 -9.34 -0.96 -17.21
CA TYR A 73 -8.01 -0.35 -17.35
C TYR A 73 -6.84 -1.31 -17.09
N ALA A 74 -7.08 -2.59 -16.77
CA ALA A 74 -6.00 -3.58 -16.58
C ALA A 74 -5.04 -3.62 -17.78
N ASP A 75 -5.58 -3.70 -19.00
CA ASP A 75 -4.80 -3.75 -20.24
C ASP A 75 -4.08 -2.42 -20.56
N GLN A 76 -4.48 -1.34 -19.89
CA GLN A 76 -3.85 -0.02 -19.99
C GLN A 76 -2.79 0.20 -18.90
N GLY A 77 -2.52 -0.81 -18.08
CA GLY A 77 -1.50 -0.79 -17.05
C GLY A 77 -1.98 -0.36 -15.67
N LEU A 78 -3.29 -0.34 -15.40
CA LEU A 78 -3.82 -0.16 -14.05
C LEU A 78 -3.75 -1.47 -13.25
N GLN A 79 -3.27 -1.39 -12.02
CA GLN A 79 -3.35 -2.47 -11.04
C GLN A 79 -3.91 -1.94 -9.72
N ILE A 80 -5.10 -2.40 -9.37
CA ILE A 80 -5.69 -2.17 -8.05
C ILE A 80 -5.21 -3.25 -7.09
N ILE A 81 -4.89 -2.86 -5.86
CA ILE A 81 -4.48 -3.77 -4.79
C ILE A 81 -5.25 -3.37 -3.53
N GLY A 82 -6.02 -4.30 -2.98
CA GLY A 82 -6.73 -4.07 -1.73
C GLY A 82 -5.89 -4.49 -0.53
N VAL A 83 -5.66 -3.57 0.41
CA VAL A 83 -5.00 -3.86 1.69
C VAL A 83 -6.06 -3.94 2.78
N GLY A 84 -6.37 -5.15 3.22
CA GLY A 84 -7.37 -5.43 4.24
C GLY A 84 -6.80 -5.37 5.65
N LEU A 85 -7.52 -4.71 6.57
CA LEU A 85 -7.13 -4.60 7.99
C LEU A 85 -7.76 -5.67 8.90
N ASP A 86 -8.64 -6.53 8.35
CA ASP A 86 -9.29 -7.61 9.09
C ASP A 86 -8.50 -8.92 9.04
N GLU A 87 -8.93 -9.89 9.85
CA GLU A 87 -8.46 -11.27 9.77
C GLU A 87 -8.68 -11.87 8.37
N PRO A 88 -7.74 -12.68 7.85
CA PRO A 88 -7.82 -13.26 6.51
C PRO A 88 -9.12 -14.01 6.22
N GLY A 89 -9.72 -14.67 7.22
CA GLY A 89 -11.00 -15.36 7.06
C GLY A 89 -12.17 -14.43 6.73
N LYS A 90 -12.26 -13.28 7.40
CA LYS A 90 -13.30 -12.26 7.13
C LYS A 90 -13.11 -11.64 5.76
N LEU A 91 -11.87 -11.27 5.44
CA LEU A 91 -11.52 -10.73 4.13
C LEU A 91 -11.86 -11.72 3.00
N ARG A 92 -11.49 -13.00 3.15
CA ARG A 92 -11.77 -14.05 2.16
C ARG A 92 -13.26 -14.26 1.94
N ASN A 93 -14.06 -14.24 3.01
CA ASN A 93 -15.51 -14.35 2.91
C ASN A 93 -16.09 -13.16 2.15
N PHE A 94 -15.66 -11.93 2.48
CA PHE A 94 -16.12 -10.72 1.80
C PHE A 94 -15.75 -10.72 0.31
N VAL A 95 -14.49 -11.03 -0.02
CA VAL A 95 -13.98 -11.14 -1.39
C VAL A 95 -14.82 -12.08 -2.24
N ARG A 96 -15.16 -13.26 -1.68
CA ARG A 96 -15.99 -14.24 -2.39
C ARG A 96 -17.43 -13.78 -2.58
N THR A 97 -17.99 -13.09 -1.58
CA THR A 97 -19.38 -12.60 -1.64
C THR A 97 -19.54 -11.48 -2.65
N VAL A 98 -18.59 -10.54 -2.69
CA VAL A 98 -18.64 -9.37 -3.58
C VAL A 98 -18.06 -9.67 -4.97
N GLY A 99 -17.20 -10.69 -5.08
CA GLY A 99 -16.57 -11.06 -6.34
C GLY A 99 -15.38 -10.17 -6.71
N ILE A 100 -14.58 -9.76 -5.71
CA ILE A 100 -13.40 -8.93 -5.95
C ILE A 100 -12.43 -9.65 -6.90
N ASN A 101 -12.04 -8.96 -7.97
CA ASN A 101 -11.23 -9.49 -9.09
C ASN A 101 -9.76 -9.06 -9.07
N TYR A 102 -9.33 -8.32 -8.04
CA TYR A 102 -7.97 -7.85 -7.87
C TYR A 102 -7.31 -8.43 -6.59
N PRO A 103 -5.97 -8.41 -6.48
CA PRO A 103 -5.25 -8.96 -5.34
C PRO A 103 -5.63 -8.31 -4.01
N ILE A 104 -5.81 -9.13 -2.98
CA ILE A 104 -6.02 -8.68 -1.59
C ILE A 104 -4.83 -9.11 -0.73
N LEU A 105 -4.19 -8.12 -0.12
CA LEU A 105 -3.12 -8.27 0.84
C LEU A 105 -3.66 -7.94 2.23
N GLN A 106 -3.14 -8.62 3.25
CA GLN A 106 -3.51 -8.36 4.63
C GLN A 106 -2.44 -7.48 5.29
N ALA A 107 -2.87 -6.37 5.89
CA ALA A 107 -2.05 -5.61 6.80
C ALA A 107 -2.02 -6.35 8.14
N ASP A 108 -0.86 -6.89 8.48
CA ASP A 108 -0.63 -7.52 9.78
C ASP A 108 -0.35 -6.44 10.82
N PRO A 109 -1.24 -6.25 11.83
CA PRO A 109 -1.02 -5.26 12.88
C PRO A 109 0.21 -5.56 13.76
N GLU A 110 0.73 -6.80 13.76
CA GLU A 110 1.90 -7.19 14.56
C GLU A 110 3.24 -6.98 13.84
N ARG A 111 3.24 -6.69 12.53
CA ARG A 111 4.44 -6.51 11.70
C ARG A 111 4.68 -5.06 11.25
N GLN A 112 4.21 -4.08 12.01
CA GLN A 112 4.41 -2.65 11.74
C GLN A 112 5.68 -2.10 12.38
#